data_AF-A0ABD6EZW5-F1
#
_entry.id   AF-A0ABD6EZW5-F1
#
_cell.length_a   1.000
_cell.length_b   1.000
_cell.length_c   1.000
_cell.angle_alpha   90.00
_cell.angle_beta   90.00
_cell.angle_gamma   90.00
#
_symmetry.space_group_name_H-M   'P 1'
#
loop_
_entity.id
_entity.type
_entity.pdbx_description
1 polymer ?
#
loop_
_entity_poly.entity_id
_entity_poly.type
_entity_poly.pdbx_seq_one_letter_code
_entity_poly.pdbx_strand_id
1 'polypeptide(L)'
;MLERVVPLMDHPSDAFLRSLDEALCALFIDGGMKIIASSLACTSAIYNKWKKRRPAVIDRFLNYLRYLNEAKDEFQRDPGQVIPHGKGPFIQRALYSVGLISRYFDVDEMLGDDESARLCLSAYCCPLRAGKESGISLDEQESEEFEGHVRRPQPFTDDIYAILTTFCRNRDGNIRTKALNALGNFTAAHPEFLTRLETRNMYLTLLAYDDKEYLNLKVQALLNLELFLAAEEMKLVKGNNEWHKAKDGHDLKEMELSCSGMGSSIIQIYWNAILNAYYNPIDAVRTAAVQVTLLTLNQGLVTPGSSIPTLIAMTTDCLPNVRNKVENVLRDIDSKYAGMVHSKAVAGIRCSFRLQCRIRKEQKTVVRGIRVCEQSVTNGRR
;
A
#
# COMPACT_ATOMS: atom_id res chain seq x y z
N MET A 1 -15.78 14.75 -5.87
CA MET A 1 -16.17 15.98 -6.61
C MET A 1 -15.60 17.22 -5.93
N LEU A 2 -15.87 17.45 -4.63
CA LEU A 2 -15.36 18.60 -3.88
C LEU A 2 -13.82 18.71 -3.87
N GLU A 3 -13.10 17.60 -3.71
CA GLU A 3 -11.62 17.54 -3.76
C GLU A 3 -11.02 18.21 -5.01
N ARG A 4 -11.69 18.15 -6.15
CA ARG A 4 -11.21 18.73 -7.42
C ARG A 4 -11.73 20.14 -7.67
N VAL A 5 -12.88 20.49 -7.09
CA VAL A 5 -13.59 21.75 -7.37
C VAL A 5 -13.15 22.84 -6.39
N VAL A 6 -13.07 22.52 -5.10
CA VAL A 6 -12.76 23.53 -4.07
C VAL A 6 -11.38 24.16 -4.30
N PRO A 7 -10.30 23.42 -4.59
CA PRO A 7 -8.98 24.03 -4.85
C PRO A 7 -8.90 24.93 -6.09
N LEU A 8 -9.92 24.93 -6.96
CA LEU A 8 -10.02 25.82 -8.13
C LEU A 8 -10.68 27.16 -7.80
N MET A 9 -11.18 27.36 -6.59
CA MET A 9 -11.72 28.64 -6.17
C MET A 9 -10.57 29.62 -5.90
N ASP A 10 -10.61 30.81 -6.52
CA ASP A 10 -9.56 31.82 -6.34
C ASP A 10 -9.57 32.42 -4.93
N HIS A 11 -10.75 32.81 -4.45
CA HIS A 11 -10.93 33.51 -3.17
C HIS A 11 -12.14 32.97 -2.38
N PRO A 12 -12.10 31.72 -1.89
CA PRO A 12 -13.13 31.22 -0.98
C PRO A 12 -13.09 32.00 0.34
N SER A 13 -14.26 32.25 0.93
CA SER A 13 -14.33 32.92 2.25
C SER A 13 -13.79 32.01 3.35
N ASP A 14 -13.10 32.58 4.34
CA ASP A 14 -12.55 31.81 5.47
C ASP A 14 -13.65 31.12 6.28
N ALA A 15 -14.82 31.75 6.41
CA ALA A 15 -16.00 31.17 7.05
C ALA A 15 -16.50 29.92 6.32
N PHE A 16 -16.58 29.97 4.98
CA PHE A 16 -16.92 28.81 4.17
C PHE A 16 -15.91 27.69 4.35
N LEU A 17 -14.61 28.00 4.26
CA LEU A 17 -13.57 27.00 4.45
C LEU A 17 -13.70 26.37 5.84
N ARG A 18 -13.90 27.15 6.91
CA ARG A 18 -14.02 26.62 8.29
C ARG A 18 -15.19 25.65 8.41
N SER A 19 -16.37 26.07 7.96
CA SER A 19 -17.57 25.24 7.98
C SER A 19 -17.38 23.94 7.18
N LEU A 20 -16.69 24.00 6.04
CA LEU A 20 -16.37 22.82 5.24
C LEU A 20 -15.40 21.88 5.97
N ASP A 21 -14.36 22.39 6.62
CA ASP A 21 -13.40 21.58 7.37
C ASP A 21 -14.06 20.89 8.58
N GLU A 22 -14.94 21.59 9.30
CA GLU A 22 -15.74 21.03 10.38
C GLU A 22 -16.66 19.90 9.89
N ALA A 23 -17.36 20.11 8.77
CA ALA A 23 -18.22 19.10 8.17
C ALA A 23 -17.42 17.86 7.70
N LEU A 24 -16.26 18.06 7.07
CA LEU A 24 -15.36 16.96 6.67
C LEU A 24 -14.80 16.22 7.88
N CYS A 25 -14.50 16.92 8.98
CA CYS A 25 -14.06 16.32 10.24
C CYS A 25 -15.18 15.46 10.87
N ALA A 26 -16.42 15.94 10.88
CA ALA A 26 -17.56 15.15 11.36
C ALA A 26 -17.74 13.86 10.53
N LEU A 27 -17.67 13.95 9.19
CA LEU A 27 -17.69 12.77 8.31
C LEU A 27 -16.51 11.84 8.56
N PHE A 28 -15.33 12.38 8.88
CA PHE A 28 -14.17 11.58 9.26
C PHE A 28 -14.38 10.84 10.58
N ILE A 29 -15.12 11.38 11.55
CA ILE A 29 -15.37 10.74 12.85
C ILE A 29 -16.45 9.67 12.74
N ASP A 30 -17.58 10.00 12.13
CA ASP A 30 -18.80 9.16 12.16
C ASP A 30 -18.94 8.26 10.92
N GLY A 31 -18.23 8.58 9.84
CA GLY A 31 -18.35 7.88 8.56
C GLY A 31 -17.71 6.48 8.53
N GLY A 32 -18.18 5.66 7.59
CA GLY A 32 -17.54 4.38 7.24
C GLY A 32 -16.26 4.56 6.41
N MET A 33 -15.50 3.47 6.20
CA MET A 33 -14.16 3.48 5.53
C MET A 33 -14.10 4.30 4.24
N LYS A 34 -15.06 4.10 3.32
CA LYS A 34 -15.09 4.85 2.04
C LYS A 34 -15.33 6.35 2.23
N ILE A 35 -16.16 6.72 3.21
CA ILE A 35 -16.48 8.11 3.53
C ILE A 35 -15.25 8.80 4.14
N ILE A 36 -14.55 8.13 5.07
CA ILE A 36 -13.31 8.62 5.68
C ILE A 36 -12.28 8.94 4.60
N ALA A 37 -12.02 8.00 3.68
CA ALA A 37 -11.04 8.21 2.61
C ALA A 37 -11.41 9.39 1.70
N SER A 38 -12.67 9.50 1.28
CA SER A 38 -13.12 10.64 0.47
C SER A 38 -13.06 11.97 1.23
N SER A 39 -13.31 11.96 2.54
CA SER A 39 -13.28 13.15 3.38
C SER A 39 -11.84 13.65 3.54
N LEU A 40 -10.91 12.75 3.87
CA LEU A 40 -9.48 13.06 3.99
C LEU A 40 -8.87 13.53 2.67
N ALA A 41 -9.22 12.91 1.55
CA ALA A 41 -8.77 13.36 0.23
C ALA A 41 -9.18 14.82 -0.03
N CYS A 42 -10.43 15.16 0.28
CA CYS A 42 -10.93 16.52 0.17
C CYS A 42 -10.21 17.49 1.14
N THR A 43 -10.06 17.11 2.41
CA THR A 43 -9.37 17.92 3.42
C THR A 43 -7.91 18.18 3.05
N SER A 44 -7.20 17.15 2.55
CA SER A 44 -5.83 17.24 2.07
C SER A 44 -5.70 18.18 0.88
N ALA A 45 -6.59 18.08 -0.10
CA ALA A 45 -6.58 18.98 -1.27
C ALA A 45 -6.81 20.45 -0.88
N ILE A 46 -7.70 20.70 0.09
CA ILE A 46 -7.94 22.04 0.65
C ILE A 46 -6.70 22.52 1.40
N TYR A 47 -6.16 21.69 2.30
CA TYR A 47 -4.97 22.05 3.08
C TYR A 47 -3.79 22.38 2.19
N ASN A 48 -3.46 21.54 1.22
CA ASN A 48 -2.30 21.73 0.34
C ASN A 48 -2.41 22.97 -0.56
N LYS A 49 -3.62 23.42 -0.90
CA LYS A 49 -3.82 24.60 -1.73
C LYS A 49 -3.51 25.91 -0.99
N TRP A 50 -3.91 26.02 0.28
CA TRP A 50 -3.80 27.28 1.02
C TRP A 50 -2.82 27.24 2.19
N LYS A 51 -2.56 26.07 2.79
CA LYS A 51 -1.69 25.86 3.98
C LYS A 51 -1.87 26.88 5.12
N LYS A 52 -3.05 27.52 5.20
CA LYS A 52 -3.31 28.63 6.13
C LYS A 52 -3.57 28.18 7.57
N ARG A 53 -4.06 26.95 7.76
CA ARG A 53 -4.50 26.44 9.06
C ARG A 53 -4.36 24.94 9.12
N ARG A 54 -4.13 24.44 10.33
CA ARG A 54 -4.18 23.02 10.64
C ARG A 54 -5.63 22.51 10.48
N PRO A 55 -5.85 21.43 9.72
CA PRO A 55 -7.19 20.85 9.58
C PRO A 55 -7.71 20.25 10.88
N ALA A 56 -9.02 20.39 11.16
CA ALA A 56 -9.64 19.88 12.39
C ALA A 56 -9.47 18.35 12.58
N VAL A 57 -9.30 17.61 11.49
CA VAL A 57 -9.07 16.16 11.53
C VAL A 57 -7.75 15.77 12.21
N ILE A 58 -6.77 16.68 12.25
CA ILE A 58 -5.46 16.42 12.84
C ILE A 58 -5.52 16.33 14.37
N ASP A 59 -6.46 17.02 15.02
CA ASP A 59 -6.67 16.86 16.47
C ASP A 59 -7.20 15.47 16.80
N ARG A 60 -8.05 14.91 15.94
CA ARG A 60 -8.51 13.52 16.08
C ARG A 60 -7.38 12.53 15.81
N PHE A 61 -6.54 12.81 14.81
CA PHE A 61 -5.33 12.02 14.54
C PHE A 61 -4.41 11.93 15.77
N LEU A 62 -4.08 13.05 16.41
CA LEU A 62 -3.20 13.05 17.58
C LEU A 62 -3.78 12.23 18.75
N ASN A 63 -5.10 12.31 18.97
CA ASN A 63 -5.78 11.51 19.97
C ASN A 63 -5.67 10.00 19.66
N TYR A 64 -5.85 9.60 18.39
CA TYR A 64 -5.66 8.23 17.98
C TYR A 64 -4.19 7.78 18.10
N LEU A 65 -3.24 8.63 17.73
CA LEU A 65 -1.81 8.33 17.82
C LEU A 65 -1.40 8.07 19.27
N ARG A 66 -1.76 8.97 20.19
CA ARG A 66 -1.50 8.83 21.63
C ARG A 66 -2.10 7.53 22.18
N TYR A 67 -3.38 7.28 21.89
CA TYR A 67 -4.05 6.06 22.33
C TYR A 67 -3.37 4.79 21.80
N LEU A 68 -2.96 4.78 20.53
CA LEU A 68 -2.27 3.63 19.94
C LEU A 68 -0.89 3.42 20.54
N ASN A 69 -0.18 4.47 20.93
CA ASN A 69 1.08 4.36 21.67
C ASN A 69 0.88 3.76 23.05
N GLU A 70 -0.10 4.23 23.81
CA GLU A 70 -0.44 3.65 25.12
C GLU A 70 -0.81 2.17 24.99
N ALA A 71 -1.64 1.84 23.99
CA ALA A 71 -2.03 0.46 23.72
C ALA A 71 -0.84 -0.41 23.27
N LYS A 72 0.05 0.12 22.42
CA LYS A 72 1.29 -0.55 21.99
C LYS A 72 2.15 -0.94 23.19
N ASP A 73 2.36 -0.01 24.13
CA ASP A 73 3.14 -0.24 25.34
C ASP A 73 2.49 -1.27 26.27
N GLU A 74 1.15 -1.24 26.38
CA GLU A 74 0.37 -2.26 27.11
C GLU A 74 0.60 -3.66 26.50
N PHE A 75 0.51 -3.80 25.17
CA PHE A 75 0.73 -5.08 24.48
C PHE A 75 2.17 -5.59 24.53
N GLN A 76 3.16 -4.70 24.53
CA GLN A 76 4.55 -5.11 24.67
C GLN A 76 4.86 -5.58 26.10
N ARG A 77 4.18 -5.03 27.11
CA ARG A 77 4.32 -5.44 28.50
C ARG A 77 3.66 -6.79 28.79
N ASP A 78 2.47 -7.02 28.25
CA ASP A 78 1.76 -8.31 28.36
C ASP A 78 1.25 -8.79 26.99
N PRO A 79 2.08 -9.54 26.23
CA PRO A 79 1.68 -10.11 24.94
C PRO A 79 0.56 -11.15 25.03
N GLY A 80 0.23 -11.61 26.24
CA GLY A 80 -0.84 -12.57 26.51
C GLY A 80 -2.21 -11.92 26.75
N GLN A 81 -2.23 -10.60 26.97
CA GLN A 81 -3.44 -9.88 27.33
C GLN A 81 -4.48 -9.93 26.21
N VAL A 82 -5.69 -10.40 26.55
CA VAL A 82 -6.83 -10.36 25.64
C VAL A 82 -7.38 -8.94 25.61
N ILE A 83 -7.54 -8.40 24.41
CA ILE A 83 -8.09 -7.07 24.22
C ILE A 83 -9.55 -7.06 24.68
N PRO A 84 -9.93 -6.15 25.60
CA PRO A 84 -11.31 -6.04 26.04
C PRO A 84 -12.26 -5.86 24.85
N HIS A 85 -13.38 -6.59 24.83
CA HIS A 85 -14.32 -6.64 23.69
C HIS A 85 -14.76 -5.25 23.18
N GLY A 86 -14.86 -4.24 24.06
CA GLY A 86 -15.21 -2.86 23.68
C GLY A 86 -14.08 -2.05 23.05
N LYS A 87 -12.80 -2.39 23.30
CA LYS A 87 -11.64 -1.63 22.78
C LYS A 87 -11.26 -2.01 21.35
N GLY A 88 -11.55 -3.24 20.92
CA GLY A 88 -11.17 -3.76 19.60
C GLY A 88 -11.63 -2.89 18.41
N PRO A 89 -12.92 -2.51 18.31
CA PRO A 89 -13.41 -1.65 17.23
C PRO A 89 -12.73 -0.27 17.21
N PHE A 90 -12.43 0.29 18.38
CA PHE A 90 -11.75 1.58 18.49
C PHE A 90 -10.29 1.50 18.05
N ILE A 91 -9.55 0.45 18.45
CA ILE A 91 -8.18 0.20 17.95
C ILE A 91 -8.18 0.06 16.43
N GLN A 92 -9.11 -0.72 15.87
CA GLN A 92 -9.25 -0.88 14.42
C GLN A 92 -9.52 0.45 13.71
N ARG A 93 -10.37 1.30 14.30
CA ARG A 93 -10.67 2.64 13.79
C ARG A 93 -9.46 3.56 13.84
N ALA A 94 -8.75 3.57 14.96
CA ALA A 94 -7.55 4.38 15.16
C ALA A 94 -6.44 3.96 14.18
N LEU A 95 -6.15 2.66 14.06
CA LEU A 95 -5.15 2.13 13.13
C LEU A 95 -5.44 2.55 11.68
N TYR A 96 -6.68 2.31 11.23
CA TYR A 96 -7.09 2.68 9.87
C TYR A 96 -6.95 4.19 9.64
N SER A 97 -7.36 5.00 10.61
CA SER A 97 -7.35 6.46 10.48
C SER A 97 -5.92 7.01 10.47
N VAL A 98 -5.04 6.52 11.34
CA VAL A 98 -3.63 6.92 11.39
C VAL A 98 -2.91 6.56 10.08
N GLY A 99 -3.01 5.31 9.62
CA GLY A 99 -2.36 4.91 8.37
C GLY A 99 -2.89 5.66 7.14
N LEU A 100 -4.17 6.00 7.12
CA LEU A 100 -4.78 6.76 6.01
C LEU A 100 -4.40 8.24 6.04
N ILE A 101 -4.26 8.85 7.22
CA ILE A 101 -3.81 10.24 7.35
C ILE A 101 -2.37 10.40 6.88
N SER A 102 -1.48 9.47 7.23
CA SER A 102 -0.10 9.44 6.71
C SER A 102 -0.03 9.38 5.18
N ARG A 103 -1.08 8.87 4.52
CA ARG A 103 -1.14 8.86 3.05
C ARG A 103 -1.48 10.22 2.45
N TYR A 104 -2.30 11.02 3.14
CA TYR A 104 -2.88 12.26 2.63
C TYR A 104 -2.16 13.52 3.13
N PHE A 105 -1.41 13.42 4.23
CA PHE A 105 -0.71 14.53 4.87
C PHE A 105 0.74 14.12 5.14
N ASP A 106 1.67 15.01 4.81
CA ASP A 106 3.02 14.96 5.38
C ASP A 106 2.93 15.44 6.83
N VAL A 107 2.84 14.47 7.74
CA VAL A 107 2.62 14.75 9.18
C VAL A 107 3.84 15.37 9.83
N ASP A 108 5.05 15.09 9.35
CA ASP A 108 6.27 15.69 9.89
C ASP A 108 6.44 17.13 9.40
N GLU A 109 6.12 17.44 8.13
CA GLU A 109 6.09 18.82 7.63
C GLU A 109 5.04 19.65 8.39
N MET A 110 3.87 19.08 8.66
CA MET A 110 2.76 19.79 9.28
C MET A 110 2.89 19.97 10.79
N LEU A 111 3.48 19.01 11.50
CA LEU A 111 3.52 18.97 12.98
C LEU A 111 4.94 19.14 13.55
N GLY A 112 5.96 19.28 12.70
CA GLY A 112 7.36 19.34 13.12
C GLY A 112 7.61 20.38 14.20
N ASP A 113 7.01 21.56 14.09
CA ASP A 113 7.20 22.68 15.03
C ASP A 113 6.17 22.73 16.17
N ASP A 114 5.22 21.79 16.22
CA ASP A 114 4.15 21.75 17.22
C ASP A 114 4.59 20.96 18.47
N GLU A 115 5.04 21.68 19.50
CA GLU A 115 5.45 21.08 20.79
C GLU A 115 4.34 20.27 21.45
N SER A 116 3.08 20.70 21.33
CA SER A 116 1.93 19.99 21.91
C SER A 116 1.65 18.67 21.18
N ALA A 117 1.87 18.64 19.86
CA ALA A 117 1.76 17.42 19.07
C ALA A 117 2.84 16.40 19.42
N ARG A 118 4.08 16.84 19.70
CA ARG A 118 5.20 15.95 20.06
C ARG A 118 4.92 15.14 21.33
N LEU A 119 4.12 15.65 22.26
CA LEU A 119 3.68 14.92 23.45
C LEU A 119 2.87 13.65 23.13
N CYS A 120 2.39 13.46 21.91
CA CYS A 120 1.66 12.27 21.48
C CYS A 120 2.57 11.13 20.99
N LEU A 121 3.87 11.38 20.82
CA LEU A 121 4.85 10.38 20.40
C LEU A 121 5.15 9.42 21.56
N SER A 122 5.55 8.18 21.24
CA SER A 122 5.84 7.17 22.27
C SER A 122 6.92 7.58 23.27
N ALA A 123 7.89 8.41 22.86
CA ALA A 123 8.93 8.94 23.73
C ALA A 123 8.38 9.70 24.95
N TYR A 124 7.23 10.37 24.78
CA TYR A 124 6.60 11.21 25.80
C TYR A 124 5.36 10.56 26.45
N CYS A 125 4.75 9.56 25.80
CA CYS A 125 3.58 8.85 26.35
C CYS A 125 3.95 7.84 27.45
N CYS A 126 5.22 7.48 27.60
CA CYS A 126 5.66 6.48 28.59
C CYS A 126 6.06 7.14 29.94
N PRO A 127 5.38 6.83 31.07
CA PRO A 127 5.73 7.40 32.38
C PRO A 127 7.15 7.03 32.87
N LEU A 128 7.73 5.95 32.35
CA LEU A 128 9.05 5.45 32.76
C LEU A 128 10.23 6.20 32.11
N ARG A 129 9.99 7.00 31.05
CA ARG A 129 11.03 7.81 30.41
C ARG A 129 11.00 9.29 30.81
N ALA A 130 9.91 9.75 31.42
CA ALA A 130 9.74 11.13 31.91
C ALA A 130 10.73 11.54 33.02
N GLY A 131 11.57 10.63 33.52
CA GLY A 131 12.57 10.89 34.57
C GLY A 131 14.04 10.94 34.11
N LYS A 132 14.33 10.90 32.80
CA LYS A 132 15.71 11.06 32.29
C LYS A 132 15.85 12.29 31.38
N GLU A 133 15.48 13.45 31.89
CA GLU A 133 16.05 14.71 31.42
C GLU A 133 17.40 14.94 32.13
N SER A 134 18.44 14.23 31.68
CA SER A 134 19.84 14.67 31.74
C SER A 134 20.72 13.58 31.14
N GLY A 135 21.15 13.78 29.89
CA GLY A 135 22.21 13.01 29.24
C GLY A 135 21.79 11.61 28.77
N ILE A 136 21.29 11.52 27.54
CA ILE A 136 21.33 10.28 26.77
C ILE A 136 21.91 10.61 25.40
N SER A 137 23.17 10.22 25.23
CA SER A 137 23.80 10.02 23.93
C SER A 137 22.88 9.14 23.09
N LEU A 138 22.60 9.59 21.87
CA LEU A 138 21.93 8.81 20.85
C LEU A 138 22.77 7.54 20.63
N ASP A 139 22.31 6.41 21.15
CA ASP A 139 22.86 5.11 20.79
C ASP A 139 22.61 4.94 19.29
N GLU A 140 23.73 4.87 18.56
CA GLU A 140 23.83 4.53 17.15
C GLU A 140 23.19 3.15 16.94
N GLN A 141 21.91 3.13 16.59
CA GLN A 141 21.32 1.99 15.92
C GLN A 141 21.71 2.09 14.45
N GLU A 142 22.56 1.15 14.03
CA GLU A 142 23.08 0.96 12.67
C GLU A 142 22.01 1.25 11.61
N SER A 143 22.05 2.48 11.10
CA SER A 143 21.44 2.84 9.83
C SER A 143 22.27 2.21 8.74
N GLU A 144 21.72 1.24 8.01
CA GLU A 144 22.27 0.82 6.72
C GLU A 144 22.38 2.07 5.84
N GLU A 145 23.61 2.53 5.64
CA GLU A 145 23.96 3.66 4.80
C GLU A 145 23.58 3.35 3.34
N PHE A 146 22.51 3.99 2.86
CA PHE A 146 22.26 4.14 1.43
C PHE A 146 22.50 5.60 1.09
N GLU A 147 23.67 5.85 0.49
CA GLU A 147 24.14 7.06 -0.20
C GLU A 147 23.44 8.42 0.11
N GLY A 148 24.17 9.29 0.80
CA GLY A 148 24.29 10.69 0.36
C GLY A 148 23.19 11.70 0.70
N HIS A 149 22.20 11.37 1.53
CA HIS A 149 21.26 12.36 2.07
C HIS A 149 21.11 12.23 3.58
N VAL A 150 21.51 13.27 4.32
CA VAL A 150 21.15 13.42 5.74
C VAL A 150 19.62 13.47 5.81
N ARG A 151 19.01 12.35 6.19
CA ARG A 151 17.56 12.22 6.29
C ARG A 151 17.10 13.16 7.42
N ARG A 152 16.20 14.09 7.09
CA ARG A 152 15.59 14.94 8.13
C ARG A 152 14.92 14.04 9.17
N PRO A 153 15.00 14.36 10.46
CA PRO A 153 14.31 13.59 11.49
C PRO A 153 12.80 13.59 11.20
N GLN A 154 12.21 12.41 11.10
CA GLN A 154 10.79 12.18 10.82
C GLN A 154 10.12 11.47 12.02
N PRO A 155 10.03 12.15 13.18
CA PRO A 155 9.61 11.52 14.43
C PRO A 155 8.18 10.95 14.38
N PHE A 156 7.24 11.62 13.69
CA PHE A 156 5.87 11.12 13.60
C PHE A 156 5.79 9.93 12.64
N THR A 157 6.43 10.01 11.48
CA THR A 157 6.43 8.90 10.51
C THR A 157 7.06 7.63 11.09
N ASP A 158 8.20 7.75 11.78
CA ASP A 158 8.86 6.60 12.42
C ASP A 158 8.03 6.00 13.57
N ASP A 159 7.40 6.83 14.40
CA ASP A 159 6.55 6.37 15.50
C ASP A 159 5.29 5.65 14.99
N ILE A 160 4.65 6.20 13.94
CA ILE A 160 3.52 5.54 13.25
C ILE A 160 3.94 4.19 12.68
N TYR A 161 5.10 4.11 12.02
CA TYR A 161 5.62 2.84 11.51
C TYR A 161 5.82 1.81 12.62
N ALA A 162 6.40 2.21 13.76
CA ALA A 162 6.61 1.34 14.91
C ALA A 162 5.28 0.82 15.50
N ILE A 163 4.25 1.68 15.57
CA ILE A 163 2.89 1.28 15.97
C ILE A 163 2.35 0.24 14.99
N LEU A 164 2.29 0.57 13.69
CA LEU A 164 1.65 -0.27 12.68
C LEU A 164 2.30 -1.65 12.58
N THR A 165 3.63 -1.71 12.60
CA THR A 165 4.38 -2.98 12.56
C THR A 165 4.15 -3.83 13.82
N THR A 166 4.05 -3.21 15.00
CA THR A 166 3.73 -3.93 16.25
C THR A 166 2.33 -4.55 16.17
N PHE A 167 1.33 -3.78 15.73
CA PHE A 167 -0.05 -4.27 15.61
C PHE A 167 -0.25 -5.31 14.49
N CYS A 168 0.61 -5.33 13.46
CA CYS A 168 0.61 -6.41 12.46
C CYS A 168 0.97 -7.78 13.07
N ARG A 169 1.66 -7.81 14.22
CA ARG A 169 2.04 -9.02 14.95
C ARG A 169 1.06 -9.40 16.07
N ASN A 170 -0.07 -8.70 16.19
CA ASN A 170 -1.05 -8.93 17.24
C ASN A 170 -1.72 -10.32 17.13
N ARG A 171 -2.20 -10.88 18.24
CA ARG A 171 -2.91 -12.17 18.26
C ARG A 171 -4.31 -12.08 17.62
N ASP A 172 -4.98 -10.94 17.74
CA ASP A 172 -6.30 -10.71 17.15
C ASP A 172 -6.19 -10.52 15.62
N GLY A 173 -6.83 -11.41 14.86
CA GLY A 173 -6.81 -11.39 13.40
C GLY A 173 -7.43 -10.14 12.78
N ASN A 174 -8.49 -9.58 13.37
CA ASN A 174 -9.13 -8.37 12.84
C ASN A 174 -8.22 -7.16 12.98
N ILE A 175 -7.53 -7.06 14.12
CA ILE A 175 -6.55 -6.00 14.37
C ILE A 175 -5.35 -6.15 13.44
N ARG A 176 -4.82 -7.36 13.26
CA ARG A 176 -3.76 -7.60 12.27
C ARG A 176 -4.17 -7.16 10.88
N THR A 177 -5.37 -7.52 10.42
CA THR A 177 -5.87 -7.12 9.10
C THR A 177 -5.99 -5.61 8.96
N LYS A 178 -6.47 -4.91 10.00
CA LYS A 178 -6.56 -3.44 9.98
C LYS A 178 -5.21 -2.76 10.06
N ALA A 179 -4.29 -3.26 10.88
CA ALA A 179 -2.91 -2.79 10.95
C ALA A 179 -2.19 -2.97 9.61
N LEU A 180 -2.35 -4.12 8.96
CA LEU A 180 -1.73 -4.40 7.66
C LEU A 180 -2.29 -3.49 6.57
N ASN A 181 -3.61 -3.25 6.55
CA ASN A 181 -4.22 -2.28 5.62
C ASN A 181 -3.72 -0.84 5.88
N ALA A 182 -3.63 -0.44 7.16
CA ALA A 182 -3.08 0.85 7.54
C ALA A 182 -1.60 1.00 7.14
N LEU A 183 -0.79 -0.05 7.32
CA LEU A 183 0.60 -0.11 6.86
C LEU A 183 0.69 0.07 5.35
N GLY A 184 -0.22 -0.54 4.58
CA GLY A 184 -0.32 -0.34 3.13
C GLY A 184 -0.55 1.10 2.73
N ASN A 185 -1.49 1.79 3.40
CA ASN A 185 -1.76 3.21 3.15
C ASN A 185 -0.55 4.08 3.52
N PHE A 186 0.11 3.78 4.64
CA PHE A 186 1.33 4.45 5.07
C PHE A 186 2.47 4.27 4.04
N THR A 187 2.76 3.03 3.63
CA THR A 187 3.84 2.73 2.66
C THR A 187 3.56 3.26 1.26
N ALA A 188 2.30 3.57 0.93
CA ALA A 188 1.96 4.20 -0.35
C ALA A 188 2.42 5.66 -0.44
N ALA A 189 2.60 6.35 0.71
CA ALA A 189 3.20 7.68 0.76
C ALA A 189 4.68 7.65 1.17
N HIS A 190 5.09 6.65 1.94
CA HIS A 190 6.47 6.47 2.41
C HIS A 190 7.05 5.13 1.91
N PRO A 191 7.35 5.01 0.60
CA PRO A 191 7.73 3.75 -0.04
C PRO A 191 9.04 3.15 0.49
N GLU A 192 9.94 3.96 1.04
CA GLU A 192 11.19 3.52 1.66
C GLU A 192 10.99 2.57 2.85
N PHE A 193 9.80 2.56 3.47
CA PHE A 193 9.49 1.62 4.54
C PHE A 193 9.17 0.21 4.02
N LEU A 194 8.93 0.04 2.71
CA LEU A 194 8.82 -1.29 2.08
C LEU A 194 10.18 -1.99 1.96
N THR A 195 11.30 -1.28 2.03
CA THR A 195 12.63 -1.92 1.99
C THR A 195 13.12 -2.33 3.37
N ARG A 196 12.58 -1.72 4.45
CA ARG A 196 12.93 -2.04 5.84
C ARG A 196 12.68 -3.51 6.16
N LEU A 197 13.59 -4.09 6.94
CA LEU A 197 13.68 -5.53 7.21
C LEU A 197 12.36 -6.10 7.76
N GLU A 198 11.69 -5.40 8.67
CA GLU A 198 10.47 -5.90 9.31
C GLU A 198 9.32 -6.04 8.31
N THR A 199 9.10 -5.02 7.48
CA THR A 199 8.05 -5.01 6.47
C THR A 199 8.36 -5.99 5.35
N ARG A 200 9.60 -5.98 4.87
CA ARG A 200 10.09 -6.89 3.83
C ARG A 200 9.88 -8.35 4.22
N ASN A 201 10.38 -8.75 5.39
CA ASN A 201 10.27 -10.14 5.83
C ASN A 201 8.82 -10.55 6.08
N MET A 202 8.01 -9.64 6.65
CA MET A 202 6.59 -9.88 6.87
C MET A 202 5.84 -10.12 5.56
N TYR A 203 6.00 -9.24 4.56
CA TYR A 203 5.33 -9.38 3.27
C TYR A 203 5.82 -10.61 2.51
N LEU A 204 7.13 -10.86 2.45
CA LEU A 204 7.66 -12.05 1.78
C LEU A 204 7.16 -13.34 2.43
N THR A 205 7.08 -13.40 3.76
CA THR A 205 6.52 -14.55 4.49
C THR A 205 5.05 -14.73 4.16
N LEU A 206 4.25 -13.66 4.22
CA LEU A 206 2.83 -13.72 3.88
C LEU A 206 2.59 -14.17 2.44
N LEU A 207 3.44 -13.76 1.48
CA LEU A 207 3.32 -14.15 0.07
C LEU A 207 3.77 -15.60 -0.18
N ALA A 208 4.79 -16.08 0.54
CA ALA A 208 5.37 -17.40 0.34
C ALA A 208 4.49 -18.55 0.84
N TYR A 209 3.84 -18.42 2.00
CA TYR A 209 3.12 -19.53 2.65
C TYR A 209 1.61 -19.53 2.36
N ASP A 210 1.03 -20.71 2.18
CA ASP A 210 -0.40 -20.92 1.87
C ASP A 210 -1.18 -21.41 3.11
N ASP A 211 -1.10 -20.66 4.21
CA ASP A 211 -1.88 -20.97 5.43
C ASP A 211 -3.28 -20.37 5.34
N LYS A 212 -4.31 -21.18 5.64
CA LYS A 212 -5.73 -20.81 5.61
C LYS A 212 -6.04 -19.61 6.51
N GLU A 213 -5.40 -19.52 7.67
CA GLU A 213 -5.63 -18.41 8.61
C GLU A 213 -5.04 -17.08 8.11
N TYR A 214 -4.01 -17.15 7.26
CA TYR A 214 -3.27 -16.00 6.75
C TYR A 214 -3.63 -15.64 5.31
N LEU A 215 -4.55 -16.37 4.65
CA LEU A 215 -4.98 -16.08 3.27
C LEU A 215 -5.48 -14.65 3.10
N ASN A 216 -6.29 -14.15 4.04
CA ASN A 216 -6.79 -12.78 4.00
C ASN A 216 -5.65 -11.75 4.12
N LEU A 217 -4.61 -12.07 4.90
CA LEU A 217 -3.42 -11.22 5.06
C LEU A 217 -2.53 -11.28 3.81
N LYS A 218 -2.40 -12.43 3.14
CA LYS A 218 -1.75 -12.57 1.83
C LYS A 218 -2.43 -11.69 0.78
N VAL A 219 -3.76 -11.73 0.70
CA VAL A 219 -4.53 -10.85 -0.20
C VAL A 219 -4.28 -9.38 0.16
N GLN A 220 -4.33 -9.02 1.44
CA GLN A 220 -4.10 -7.64 1.86
C GLN A 220 -2.67 -7.15 1.54
N ALA A 221 -1.65 -7.99 1.69
CA ALA A 221 -0.28 -7.63 1.32
C ALA A 221 -0.16 -7.35 -0.19
N LEU A 222 -0.82 -8.13 -1.05
CA LEU A 222 -0.89 -7.87 -2.49
C LEU A 222 -1.64 -6.56 -2.79
N LEU A 223 -2.76 -6.29 -2.12
CA LEU A 223 -3.50 -5.03 -2.26
C LEU A 223 -2.69 -3.81 -1.81
N ASN A 224 -1.83 -3.97 -0.80
CA ASN A 224 -0.93 -2.91 -0.37
C ASN A 224 0.13 -2.60 -1.43
N LEU A 225 0.70 -3.62 -2.07
CA LEU A 225 1.64 -3.45 -3.19
C LEU A 225 0.96 -2.84 -4.42
N GLU A 226 -0.27 -3.24 -4.72
CA GLU A 226 -1.10 -2.59 -5.76
C GLU A 226 -1.30 -1.10 -5.44
N LEU A 227 -1.64 -0.78 -4.19
CA LEU A 227 -1.87 0.59 -3.76
C LEU A 227 -0.62 1.47 -3.90
N PHE A 228 0.54 0.91 -3.53
CA PHE A 228 1.84 1.56 -3.72
C PHE A 228 2.10 1.87 -5.20
N LEU A 229 1.97 0.88 -6.10
CA LEU A 229 2.20 1.08 -7.54
C LEU A 229 1.24 2.13 -8.13
N ALA A 230 -0.02 2.13 -7.72
CA ALA A 230 -0.99 3.12 -8.16
C ALA A 230 -0.69 4.53 -7.63
N ALA A 231 -0.20 4.65 -6.39
CA ALA A 231 0.17 5.93 -5.80
C ALA A 231 1.39 6.55 -6.49
N GLU A 232 2.42 5.75 -6.78
CA GLU A 232 3.62 6.19 -7.50
C GLU A 232 3.28 6.68 -8.91
N GLU A 233 2.43 5.95 -9.65
CA GLU A 233 1.96 6.38 -10.97
C GLU A 233 1.20 7.71 -10.91
N MET A 234 0.31 7.89 -9.93
CA MET A 234 -0.40 9.16 -9.73
C MET A 234 0.55 10.31 -9.38
N LYS A 235 1.60 10.05 -8.58
CA LYS A 235 2.63 11.04 -8.23
C LYS A 235 3.42 11.46 -9.46
N LEU A 236 3.81 10.51 -10.31
CA LEU A 236 4.49 10.76 -11.57
C LEU A 236 3.64 11.63 -12.52
N VAL A 237 2.34 11.31 -12.67
CA VAL A 237 1.41 12.07 -13.51
C VAL A 237 1.23 13.51 -12.99
N LYS A 238 1.10 13.70 -11.67
CA LYS A 238 1.00 15.03 -11.06
C LYS A 238 2.27 15.85 -11.29
N GLY A 239 3.44 15.27 -11.03
CA GLY A 239 4.73 15.92 -11.27
C GLY A 239 4.91 16.34 -12.73
N ASN A 240 4.53 15.49 -13.69
CA ASN A 240 4.60 15.83 -15.11
C ASN A 240 3.66 16.99 -15.50
N ASN A 241 2.45 17.03 -14.94
CA ASN A 241 1.51 18.13 -15.18
C ASN A 241 1.98 19.46 -14.59
N GLU A 242 2.63 19.43 -13.42
CA GLU A 242 3.24 20.61 -12.79
C GLU A 242 4.45 21.09 -13.59
N TRP A 243 5.28 20.18 -14.08
CA TRP A 243 6.39 20.50 -14.97
C TRP A 243 5.92 21.20 -16.25
N HIS A 244 4.88 20.71 -16.91
CA HIS A 244 4.35 21.37 -18.11
C HIS A 244 3.92 22.84 -17.87
N LYS A 245 3.59 23.21 -16.62
CA LYS A 245 3.26 24.58 -16.23
C LYS A 245 4.49 25.41 -15.82
N ALA A 246 5.55 24.76 -15.31
CA ALA A 246 6.75 25.41 -14.79
C ALA A 246 7.97 25.34 -15.74
N LYS A 247 7.81 24.68 -16.91
CA LYS A 247 8.88 24.40 -17.89
C LYS A 247 9.65 25.64 -18.39
N ASP A 248 9.05 26.82 -18.33
CA ASP A 248 9.66 28.06 -18.84
C ASP A 248 10.65 28.68 -17.81
N GLY A 249 10.81 28.08 -16.62
CA GLY A 249 11.64 28.63 -15.53
C GLY A 249 12.62 27.66 -14.84
N HIS A 250 12.74 26.40 -15.27
CA HIS A 250 13.61 25.41 -14.61
C HIS A 250 14.58 24.71 -15.57
N ASP A 251 15.80 24.46 -15.07
CA ASP A 251 16.88 23.78 -15.80
C ASP A 251 16.55 22.29 -16.00
N LEU A 252 16.74 21.78 -17.22
CA LEU A 252 16.31 20.44 -17.67
C LEU A 252 17.01 19.30 -16.91
N LYS A 253 18.12 19.58 -16.23
CA LYS A 253 19.05 18.58 -15.68
C LYS A 253 18.70 18.10 -14.26
N GLU A 254 17.91 18.85 -13.48
CA GLU A 254 17.53 18.46 -12.11
C GLU A 254 16.37 17.45 -12.04
N MET A 255 15.69 17.16 -13.17
CA MET A 255 14.46 16.36 -13.17
C MET A 255 14.68 14.85 -13.39
N GLU A 256 15.70 14.42 -14.17
CA GLU A 256 15.89 12.99 -14.49
C GLU A 256 16.23 12.11 -13.27
N LEU A 257 16.67 12.72 -12.16
CA LEU A 257 17.24 11.99 -11.01
C LEU A 257 16.26 11.75 -9.85
N SER A 258 15.09 12.40 -9.79
CA SER A 258 14.45 12.62 -8.48
C SER A 258 13.45 11.57 -7.98
N CYS A 259 12.92 10.63 -8.77
CA CYS A 259 12.00 9.58 -8.23
C CYS A 259 11.90 8.29 -9.06
N SER A 260 12.51 8.20 -10.24
CA SER A 260 12.24 7.13 -11.23
C SER A 260 12.72 5.73 -10.78
N GLY A 261 13.82 5.63 -10.03
CA GLY A 261 14.46 4.36 -9.70
C GLY A 261 13.89 3.63 -8.48
N MET A 262 13.34 4.35 -7.49
CA MET A 262 12.95 3.77 -6.20
C MET A 262 11.81 2.76 -6.36
N GLY A 263 10.79 3.09 -7.17
CA GLY A 263 9.66 2.21 -7.41
C GLY A 263 10.06 0.87 -8.03
N SER A 264 10.98 0.91 -9.00
CA SER A 264 11.55 -0.29 -9.63
C SER A 264 12.36 -1.13 -8.63
N SER A 265 13.24 -0.52 -7.83
CA SER A 265 14.04 -1.22 -6.83
C SER A 265 13.18 -1.93 -5.80
N ILE A 266 12.11 -1.28 -5.31
CA ILE A 266 11.19 -1.87 -4.34
C ILE A 266 10.44 -3.07 -4.92
N ILE A 267 9.81 -2.92 -6.10
CA ILE A 267 8.97 -4.00 -6.65
C ILE A 267 9.79 -5.24 -7.00
N GLN A 268 11.07 -5.06 -7.41
CA GLN A 268 11.97 -6.16 -7.71
C GLN A 268 12.27 -7.05 -6.49
N ILE A 269 12.26 -6.50 -5.27
CA ILE A 269 12.42 -7.28 -4.02
C ILE A 269 11.27 -8.30 -3.87
N TYR A 270 10.05 -7.89 -4.21
CA TYR A 270 8.84 -8.71 -4.04
C TYR A 270 8.46 -9.52 -5.29
N TRP A 271 9.06 -9.21 -6.44
CA TRP A 271 8.61 -9.68 -7.75
C TRP A 271 8.44 -11.19 -7.86
N ASN A 272 9.45 -11.95 -7.46
CA ASN A 272 9.39 -13.41 -7.51
C ASN A 272 8.33 -13.98 -6.56
N ALA A 273 8.13 -13.36 -5.39
CA ALA A 273 7.10 -13.77 -4.44
C ALA A 273 5.69 -13.50 -4.98
N ILE A 274 5.47 -12.35 -5.63
CA ILE A 274 4.21 -11.98 -6.28
C ILE A 274 3.86 -12.98 -7.39
N LEU A 275 4.80 -13.27 -8.30
CA LEU A 275 4.58 -14.22 -9.38
C LEU A 275 4.28 -15.64 -8.87
N ASN A 276 4.94 -16.06 -7.78
CA ASN A 276 4.70 -17.36 -7.16
C ASN A 276 3.37 -17.40 -6.40
N ALA A 277 2.94 -16.30 -5.78
CA ALA A 277 1.66 -16.21 -5.06
C ALA A 277 0.45 -16.44 -5.98
N TYR A 278 0.57 -16.17 -7.29
CA TYR A 278 -0.49 -16.42 -8.27
C TYR A 278 -0.88 -17.91 -8.40
N TYR A 279 0.00 -18.85 -8.02
CA TYR A 279 -0.30 -20.29 -8.11
C TYR A 279 -1.16 -20.81 -6.93
N ASN A 280 -1.80 -19.90 -6.19
CA ASN A 280 -2.69 -20.22 -5.09
C ASN A 280 -4.08 -20.67 -5.61
N PRO A 281 -4.72 -21.69 -4.98
CA PRO A 281 -6.04 -22.17 -5.40
C PRO A 281 -7.17 -21.16 -5.23
N ILE A 282 -6.98 -20.11 -4.41
CA ILE A 282 -8.01 -19.13 -4.08
C ILE A 282 -8.05 -18.00 -5.10
N ASP A 283 -9.24 -17.79 -5.69
CA ASP A 283 -9.50 -16.79 -6.73
C ASP A 283 -9.13 -15.36 -6.31
N ALA A 284 -9.36 -15.00 -5.03
CA ALA A 284 -9.04 -13.68 -4.50
C ALA A 284 -7.53 -13.40 -4.50
N VAL A 285 -6.70 -14.39 -4.17
CA VAL A 285 -5.23 -14.27 -4.19
C VAL A 285 -4.74 -14.11 -5.63
N ARG A 286 -5.27 -14.92 -6.56
CA ARG A 286 -4.90 -14.82 -7.98
C ARG A 286 -5.28 -13.48 -8.59
N THR A 287 -6.47 -12.97 -8.27
CA THR A 287 -6.95 -11.66 -8.74
C THR A 287 -6.08 -10.51 -8.24
N ALA A 288 -5.69 -10.52 -6.96
CA ALA A 288 -4.79 -9.51 -6.41
C ALA A 288 -3.37 -9.61 -7.01
N ALA A 289 -2.82 -10.82 -7.15
CA ALA A 289 -1.49 -11.03 -7.69
C ALA A 289 -1.37 -10.61 -9.16
N VAL A 290 -2.38 -10.92 -9.99
CA VAL A 290 -2.37 -10.46 -11.39
C VAL A 290 -2.50 -8.94 -11.48
N GLN A 291 -3.27 -8.30 -10.61
CA GLN A 291 -3.42 -6.84 -10.64
C GLN A 291 -2.08 -6.14 -10.35
N VAL A 292 -1.33 -6.61 -9.35
CA VAL A 292 0.05 -6.13 -9.09
C VAL A 292 0.95 -6.38 -10.30
N THR A 293 0.92 -7.60 -10.86
CA THR A 293 1.75 -7.99 -12.02
C THR A 293 1.50 -7.08 -13.23
N LEU A 294 0.23 -6.79 -13.54
CA LEU A 294 -0.14 -5.94 -14.66
C LEU A 294 0.32 -4.50 -14.47
N LEU A 295 0.15 -3.92 -13.26
CA LEU A 295 0.65 -2.57 -12.97
C LEU A 295 2.17 -2.50 -13.12
N THR A 296 2.91 -3.47 -12.57
CA THR A 296 4.37 -3.51 -12.68
C THR A 296 4.86 -3.54 -14.14
N LEU A 297 4.21 -4.34 -14.99
CA LEU A 297 4.58 -4.48 -16.40
C LEU A 297 4.16 -3.25 -17.23
N ASN A 298 2.95 -2.72 -17.00
CA ASN A 298 2.46 -1.56 -17.73
C ASN A 298 3.27 -0.30 -17.44
N GLN A 299 3.74 -0.15 -16.19
CA GLN A 299 4.61 0.95 -15.78
C GLN A 299 6.08 0.74 -16.20
N GLY A 300 6.45 -0.42 -16.75
CA GLY A 300 7.81 -0.69 -17.22
C GLY A 300 8.84 -0.86 -16.10
N LEU A 301 8.42 -1.16 -14.87
CA LEU A 301 9.31 -1.24 -13.71
C LEU A 301 10.24 -2.46 -13.72
N VAL A 302 9.88 -3.51 -14.48
CA VAL A 302 10.63 -4.76 -14.58
C VAL A 302 10.59 -5.27 -16.02
N THR A 303 11.70 -5.84 -16.50
CA THR A 303 11.77 -6.52 -17.80
C THR A 303 10.87 -7.77 -17.81
N PRO A 304 9.98 -7.93 -18.81
CA PRO A 304 8.94 -8.97 -18.79
C PRO A 304 9.46 -10.41 -18.80
N GLY A 305 10.71 -10.65 -19.20
CA GLY A 305 11.25 -11.99 -19.47
C GLY A 305 11.09 -13.04 -18.37
N SER A 306 11.15 -12.64 -17.09
CA SER A 306 10.94 -13.56 -15.94
C SER A 306 9.46 -13.86 -15.67
N SER A 307 8.55 -12.97 -16.09
CA SER A 307 7.11 -13.10 -15.86
C SER A 307 6.37 -13.85 -16.96
N ILE A 308 6.88 -13.87 -18.20
CA ILE A 308 6.23 -14.50 -19.36
C ILE A 308 5.75 -15.93 -19.07
N PRO A 309 6.53 -16.84 -18.44
CA PRO A 309 6.04 -18.17 -18.12
C PRO A 309 4.78 -18.17 -17.24
N THR A 310 4.75 -17.28 -16.25
CA THR A 310 3.58 -17.12 -15.37
C THR A 310 2.43 -16.47 -16.11
N LEU A 311 2.67 -15.45 -16.94
CA LEU A 311 1.63 -14.82 -17.78
C LEU A 311 0.95 -15.84 -18.71
N ILE A 312 1.73 -16.71 -19.36
CA ILE A 312 1.20 -17.82 -20.17
C ILE A 312 0.34 -18.76 -19.30
N ALA A 313 0.74 -19.03 -18.06
CA ALA A 313 -0.11 -19.80 -17.15
C ALA A 313 -1.44 -19.08 -16.84
N MET A 314 -1.42 -17.76 -16.62
CA MET A 314 -2.62 -16.99 -16.30
C MET A 314 -3.66 -16.99 -17.44
N THR A 315 -3.26 -17.15 -18.70
CA THR A 315 -4.22 -17.27 -19.82
C THR A 315 -5.05 -18.55 -19.74
N THR A 316 -4.64 -19.52 -18.91
CA THR A 316 -5.39 -20.76 -18.68
C THR A 316 -6.31 -20.71 -17.45
N ASP A 317 -6.33 -19.61 -16.68
CA ASP A 317 -7.14 -19.46 -15.47
C ASP A 317 -8.65 -19.65 -15.76
N CYS A 318 -9.42 -20.10 -14.77
CA CYS A 318 -10.87 -20.21 -14.88
C CYS A 318 -11.55 -18.83 -14.96
N LEU A 319 -10.93 -17.78 -14.41
CA LEU A 319 -11.47 -16.41 -14.38
C LEU A 319 -11.30 -15.67 -15.73
N PRO A 320 -12.38 -15.34 -16.46
CA PRO A 320 -12.29 -14.65 -17.75
C PRO A 320 -11.63 -13.27 -17.68
N ASN A 321 -11.90 -12.53 -16.61
CA ASN A 321 -11.34 -11.19 -16.40
C ASN A 321 -9.80 -11.21 -16.30
N VAL A 322 -9.22 -12.28 -15.75
CA VAL A 322 -7.77 -12.45 -15.64
C VAL A 322 -7.18 -12.74 -17.01
N ARG A 323 -7.76 -13.72 -17.74
CA ARG A 323 -7.28 -14.11 -19.07
C ARG A 323 -7.23 -12.95 -20.05
N ASN A 324 -8.35 -12.23 -20.20
CA ASN A 324 -8.48 -11.16 -21.18
C ASN A 324 -7.44 -10.04 -20.94
N LYS A 325 -7.17 -9.70 -19.67
CA LYS A 325 -6.16 -8.70 -19.31
C LYS A 325 -4.75 -9.19 -19.65
N VAL A 326 -4.42 -10.44 -19.31
CA VAL A 326 -3.07 -10.99 -19.51
C VAL A 326 -2.78 -11.27 -20.99
N GLU A 327 -3.77 -11.70 -21.77
CA GLU A 327 -3.61 -11.89 -23.22
C GLU A 327 -3.24 -10.59 -23.93
N ASN A 328 -3.84 -9.46 -23.52
CA ASN A 328 -3.48 -8.15 -24.06
C ASN A 328 -2.02 -7.80 -23.73
N VAL A 329 -1.61 -7.98 -22.47
CA VAL A 329 -0.21 -7.72 -22.07
C VAL A 329 0.79 -8.62 -22.79
N LEU A 330 0.48 -9.92 -22.98
CA LEU A 330 1.35 -10.82 -23.73
C LEU A 330 1.48 -10.40 -25.20
N ARG A 331 0.40 -9.93 -25.83
CA ARG A 331 0.42 -9.41 -27.20
C ARG A 331 1.27 -8.14 -27.30
N ASP A 332 1.14 -7.25 -26.33
CA ASP A 332 1.93 -6.02 -26.26
C ASP A 332 3.43 -6.33 -26.04
N ILE A 333 3.75 -7.33 -25.22
CA ILE A 333 5.13 -7.82 -25.04
C ILE A 333 5.68 -8.40 -26.34
N ASP A 334 4.93 -9.24 -27.04
CA ASP A 334 5.38 -9.87 -28.29
C ASP A 334 5.59 -8.83 -29.40
N SER A 335 4.72 -7.81 -29.47
CA SER A 335 4.86 -6.69 -30.41
C SER A 335 6.08 -5.81 -30.10
N LYS A 336 6.43 -5.62 -28.83
CA LYS A 336 7.57 -4.78 -28.41
C LYS A 336 8.90 -5.53 -28.45
N TYR A 337 8.88 -6.83 -28.14
CA TYR A 337 10.06 -7.67 -27.95
C TYR A 337 9.92 -8.97 -28.77
N ALA A 338 10.12 -8.85 -30.08
CA ALA A 338 9.99 -9.97 -31.01
C ALA A 338 10.77 -11.21 -30.55
N GLY A 339 10.09 -12.36 -30.53
CA GLY A 339 10.70 -13.66 -30.17
C GLY A 339 10.87 -13.90 -28.66
N MET A 340 10.63 -12.90 -27.80
CA MET A 340 10.76 -13.05 -26.35
C MET A 340 9.74 -14.04 -25.79
N VAL A 341 8.47 -13.93 -26.22
CA VAL A 341 7.41 -14.85 -25.78
C VAL A 341 7.70 -16.27 -26.25
N HIS A 342 8.09 -16.44 -27.52
CA HIS A 342 8.48 -17.73 -28.08
C HIS A 342 9.61 -18.39 -27.28
N SER A 343 10.65 -17.65 -26.89
CA SER A 343 11.79 -18.17 -26.12
C SER A 343 11.41 -18.76 -24.75
N LYS A 344 10.24 -18.38 -24.21
CA LYS A 344 9.74 -18.81 -22.89
C LYS A 344 8.56 -19.79 -22.97
N ALA A 345 8.12 -20.18 -24.18
CA ALA A 345 6.92 -20.99 -24.38
C ALA A 345 6.91 -22.31 -23.60
N VAL A 346 8.01 -23.08 -23.63
CA VAL A 346 8.12 -24.36 -22.91
C VAL A 346 7.99 -24.17 -21.39
N ALA A 347 8.64 -23.15 -20.83
CA ALA A 347 8.50 -22.81 -19.41
C ALA A 347 7.06 -22.38 -19.08
N GLY A 348 6.42 -21.62 -19.96
CA GLY A 348 5.02 -21.21 -19.82
C GLY A 348 4.04 -22.39 -19.82
N ILE A 349 4.24 -23.38 -20.69
CA ILE A 349 3.42 -24.60 -20.70
C ILE A 349 3.55 -25.38 -19.38
N ARG A 350 4.78 -25.53 -18.86
CA ARG A 350 5.01 -26.17 -17.55
C ARG A 350 4.33 -25.41 -16.41
N CYS A 351 4.41 -24.09 -16.44
CA CYS A 351 3.73 -23.22 -15.48
C CYS A 351 2.20 -23.35 -15.58
N SER A 352 1.65 -23.42 -16.80
CA SER A 352 0.22 -23.62 -17.05
C SER A 352 -0.25 -24.96 -16.46
N PHE A 353 0.50 -26.04 -16.69
CA PHE A 353 0.23 -27.32 -16.05
C PHE A 353 0.25 -27.24 -14.52
N ARG A 354 1.25 -26.57 -13.94
CA ARG A 354 1.35 -26.33 -12.49
C ARG A 354 0.12 -25.60 -11.96
N LEU A 355 -0.35 -24.56 -12.65
CA LEU A 355 -1.54 -23.81 -12.26
C LEU A 355 -2.79 -24.70 -12.30
N GLN A 356 -3.00 -25.41 -13.40
CA GLN A 356 -4.16 -26.30 -13.56
C GLN A 356 -4.21 -27.38 -12.47
N CYS A 357 -3.07 -27.94 -12.08
CA CYS A 357 -2.99 -28.88 -10.95
C CYS A 357 -3.44 -28.26 -9.62
N ARG A 358 -3.25 -26.95 -9.42
CA ARG A 358 -3.63 -26.23 -8.19
C ARG A 358 -5.10 -25.80 -8.17
N ILE A 359 -5.65 -25.36 -9.30
CA ILE A 359 -7.02 -24.81 -9.38
C ILE A 359 -8.11 -25.88 -9.66
N ARG A 360 -7.71 -27.12 -9.96
CA ARG A 360 -8.64 -28.20 -10.30
C ARG A 360 -9.62 -28.48 -9.16
N LYS A 361 -10.92 -28.46 -9.48
CA LYS A 361 -12.01 -28.76 -8.53
C LYS A 361 -12.24 -30.28 -8.33
N GLU A 362 -11.95 -31.10 -9.34
CA GLU A 362 -12.22 -32.55 -9.30
C GLU A 362 -10.96 -33.40 -9.53
N GLN A 363 -10.62 -34.28 -8.60
CA GLN A 363 -9.35 -35.03 -8.64
C GLN A 363 -9.23 -36.07 -9.77
N LYS A 364 -10.34 -36.47 -10.39
CA LYS A 364 -10.40 -37.58 -11.36
C LYS A 364 -10.25 -37.19 -12.84
N THR A 365 -10.18 -35.89 -13.15
CA THR A 365 -10.03 -35.42 -14.54
C THR A 365 -8.56 -35.26 -14.93
N VAL A 366 -8.22 -35.72 -16.14
CA VAL A 366 -6.87 -35.58 -16.72
C VAL A 366 -6.55 -34.09 -16.90
N VAL A 367 -5.46 -33.63 -16.29
CA VAL A 367 -5.00 -32.24 -16.40
C VAL A 367 -4.21 -32.07 -17.69
N ARG A 368 -4.71 -31.25 -18.62
CA ARG A 368 -4.04 -31.02 -19.92
C ARG A 368 -3.27 -29.71 -20.01
N GLY A 369 -3.05 -28.98 -18.91
CA GLY A 369 -2.33 -27.69 -18.95
C GLY A 369 -3.01 -26.59 -19.78
N ILE A 370 -4.20 -26.88 -20.31
CA ILE A 370 -5.09 -26.00 -21.06
C ILE A 370 -6.50 -26.22 -20.52
N ARG A 371 -7.33 -25.16 -20.49
CA ARG A 371 -8.74 -25.27 -20.11
C ARG A 371 -9.49 -26.08 -21.16
N VAL A 372 -10.46 -26.89 -20.73
CA VAL A 372 -11.49 -27.39 -21.65
C VAL A 372 -12.27 -26.17 -22.15
N CYS A 373 -12.13 -25.81 -23.43
CA CYS A 373 -12.98 -24.80 -24.04
C CYS A 373 -14.42 -25.22 -23.80
N GLU A 374 -15.21 -24.38 -23.11
CA GLU A 374 -16.66 -24.50 -23.16
C GLU A 374 -17.04 -24.34 -24.62
N GLN A 375 -17.30 -25.46 -25.30
CA GLN A 375 -17.86 -25.43 -26.64
C GLN A 375 -19.14 -24.62 -26.50
N SER A 376 -19.22 -23.50 -27.22
CA SER A 376 -20.50 -22.88 -27.51
C SER A 376 -21.38 -24.00 -28.02
N VAL A 377 -22.43 -24.32 -27.27
CA VAL A 377 -23.46 -25.27 -27.70
C VAL A 377 -24.17 -24.57 -28.85
N THR A 378 -23.58 -24.64 -30.04
CA THR A 378 -24.28 -24.43 -31.29
C THR A 378 -25.19 -25.64 -31.42
N ASN A 379 -26.37 -25.53 -30.81
CA ASN A 379 -27.51 -26.39 -31.07
C ASN A 379 -27.91 -26.19 -32.55
N GLY A 380 -27.16 -26.82 -33.45
CA GLY A 380 -27.61 -27.13 -34.79
C GLY A 380 -28.65 -28.23 -34.67
N ARG A 381 -29.91 -27.85 -34.45
CA ARG A 381 -31.04 -28.73 -34.72
C ARG A 381 -31.10 -28.93 -36.23
N ARG A 382 -30.81 -30.15 -36.68
CA ARG A 382 -31.36 -30.70 -37.93
C ARG A 382 -32.74 -31.25 -37.64
#